data_AF-A0A3P6AK33-F1
#
_entry.id   AF-A0A3P6AK33-F1
#
_cell.length_a   1.000
_cell.length_b   1.000
_cell.length_c   1.000
_cell.angle_alpha   90.00
_cell.angle_beta   90.00
_cell.angle_gamma   90.00
#
_symmetry.space_group_name_H-M   'P 1'
#
loop_
_entity.id
_entity.type
_entity.pdbx_description
1 polymer ?
#
loop_
_entity_poly.entity_id
_entity_poly.type
_entity_poly.pdbx_seq_one_letter_code
_entity_poly.pdbx_strand_id
1 'polypeptide(L)' 'PAYSFGFADELGNGTSGGASALMVLSHWEMLEEDPFFVPKTEEEMEEFGHQCRATQESVTR' A
#
# COMPACT_ATOMS: atom_id res chain seq x y z
N PRO A 1 0.04 2.16 -3.09
CA PRO A 1 0.40 1.53 -1.79
C PRO A 1 0.28 2.49 -0.58
N ALA A 2 -0.32 2.02 0.52
CA ALA A 2 -0.55 2.81 1.75
C ALA A 2 0.42 2.38 2.87
N TYR A 3 1.73 2.55 2.64
CA TYR A 3 2.81 2.06 3.51
C TYR A 3 2.83 2.65 4.93
N SER A 4 2.06 3.70 5.18
CA SER A 4 2.06 4.42 6.46
C SER A 4 0.84 4.13 7.33
N PHE A 5 -0.09 3.30 6.88
CA PHE A 5 -1.27 2.95 7.66
C PHE A 5 -0.86 2.18 8.94
N GLY A 6 -1.39 2.60 10.09
CA GLY A 6 -1.05 1.97 11.38
C GLY A 6 0.28 2.39 12.00
N PHE A 7 1.15 3.10 11.27
CA PHE A 7 2.49 3.49 11.77
C PHE A 7 2.46 4.27 13.09
N ALA A 8 1.50 5.20 13.25
CA ALA A 8 1.38 5.98 14.48
C ALA A 8 1.02 5.11 15.70
N ASP A 9 0.25 4.05 15.51
CA ASP A 9 -0.13 3.10 16.56
C ASP A 9 1.06 2.19 16.92
N GLU A 10 1.76 1.68 15.90
CA GLU A 10 2.99 0.88 16.10
C GLU A 10 4.07 1.68 16.85
N LEU A 11 4.25 2.95 16.51
CA LEU A 11 5.21 3.83 17.18
C LEU A 11 4.82 4.08 18.65
N GLY A 12 3.53 4.29 18.92
CA GLY A 12 3.01 4.46 20.26
C GLY A 12 3.19 3.21 21.12
N ASN A 13 2.82 2.05 20.59
CA ASN A 13 2.97 0.76 21.26
C ASN A 13 4.43 0.40 21.49
N GLY A 14 5.31 0.63 20.52
CA GLY A 14 6.75 0.35 20.63
C GLY A 14 7.49 1.23 21.64
N THR A 15 6.96 2.42 21.93
CA THR A 15 7.59 3.38 22.86
C THR A 15 6.88 3.48 24.20
N SER A 16 5.90 2.60 24.49
CA SER A 16 5.03 2.69 25.67
C SER A 16 4.36 4.08 25.80
N GLY A 17 4.02 4.70 24.67
CA GLY A 17 3.45 6.05 24.60
C GLY A 17 4.47 7.19 24.74
N GLY A 18 5.77 6.91 24.76
CA GLY A 18 6.84 7.91 24.85
C GLY A 18 7.07 8.72 23.57
N ALA A 19 6.54 8.27 22.43
CA ALA A 19 6.58 8.98 21.16
C ALA A 19 5.22 8.95 20.46
N SER A 20 4.90 10.06 19.78
CA SER A 20 3.70 10.22 18.95
C SER A 20 4.10 10.90 17.64
N ALA A 21 3.56 10.44 16.51
CA ALA A 21 3.80 11.00 15.20
C ALA A 21 2.52 11.61 14.61
N LEU A 22 2.66 12.74 13.92
CA LEU A 22 1.62 13.32 13.07
C LEU A 22 2.04 13.14 11.61
N MET A 23 1.18 12.52 10.82
CA MET A 23 1.43 12.33 9.40
C MET A 23 0.70 13.38 8.58
N VAL A 24 1.46 14.17 7.84
CA VAL A 24 0.95 15.21 6.95
C VAL A 24 1.38 14.87 5.53
N LEU A 25 0.45 14.97 4.58
CA LEU A 25 0.76 14.81 3.17
C LEU A 25 1.71 15.93 2.73
N SER A 26 2.88 15.58 2.19
CA SER A 26 3.82 16.54 1.60
C SER A 26 3.48 16.78 0.12
N HIS A 27 3.51 15.73 -0.68
CA HIS A 27 3.32 15.76 -2.12
C HIS A 27 2.99 14.38 -2.68
N TRP A 28 2.62 14.34 -3.95
CA TRP A 28 2.57 13.11 -4.74
C TRP A 28 3.90 12.91 -5.46
N GLU A 29 4.44 11.70 -5.37
CA GLU A 29 5.62 11.28 -6.11
C GLU A 29 5.19 10.23 -7.15
N MET A 30 5.74 10.33 -8.36
CA MET A 30 5.52 9.34 -9.41
C MET A 30 6.39 8.13 -9.11
N LEU A 31 5.76 7.00 -8.82
CA LEU A 31 6.44 5.71 -8.71
C LEU A 31 6.61 5.12 -10.11
N GLU A 32 7.78 4.52 -10.40
CA GLU A 32 8.03 3.75 -11.62
C GLU A 32 7.40 2.34 -11.55
N GLU A 33 6.26 2.21 -10.88
CA GLU A 33 5.49 0.97 -10.77
C GLU A 33 4.33 0.97 -11.75
N ASP A 34 4.07 -0.17 -12.40
CA ASP A 34 2.93 -0.31 -13.30
C ASP A 34 1.61 -0.29 -12.49
N PRO A 35 0.74 0.72 -12.64
CA PRO A 35 -0.51 0.79 -11.91
C PRO A 35 -1.52 -0.30 -12.31
N PHE A 36 -1.27 -1.04 -13.39
CA PHE A 36 -2.07 -2.17 -13.85
C PHE A 36 -1.32 -3.51 -13.72
N PHE A 37 -0.29 -3.57 -12.88
CA PHE A 37 0.45 -4.80 -12.63
C PHE A 37 -0.49 -5.90 -12.13
N VAL A 38 -0.56 -7.00 -12.88
CA VAL A 38 -1.26 -8.22 -12.48
C VAL A 38 -0.19 -9.27 -12.27
N PRO A 39 0.06 -9.73 -11.03
CA PRO A 39 1.05 -10.78 -10.78
C PRO A 39 0.60 -12.06 -11.49
N LYS A 40 1.49 -12.67 -12.27
CA LYS A 40 1.18 -13.88 -13.06
C LYS A 40 1.96 -15.10 -12.58
N THR A 41 3.10 -14.90 -11.92
CA THR A 41 3.92 -15.98 -11.38
C THR A 41 3.69 -16.14 -9.88
N GLU A 42 3.99 -17.33 -9.37
CA GLU A 42 3.84 -17.65 -7.94
C GLU A 42 4.80 -16.82 -7.07
N GLU A 43 6.00 -16.55 -7.56
CA GLU A 43 6.99 -15.66 -6.93
C GLU A 43 6.47 -14.21 -6.84
N GLU A 44 5.86 -13.67 -7.91
CA GLU A 44 5.28 -12.32 -7.88
C GLU A 44 4.07 -12.23 -6.93
N MET A 45 3.32 -13.32 -6.76
CA MET A 45 2.16 -13.39 -5.84
C MET A 45 2.59 -13.42 -4.37
N GLU A 46 3.73 -14.03 -4.05
CA GLU A 46 4.32 -14.00 -2.71
C GLU A 46 4.86 -12.61 -2.36
N GLU A 47 5.50 -11.91 -3.31
CA GLU A 47 6.10 -10.59 -3.08
C GLU A 47 5.08 -9.44 -3.05
N PHE A 48 4.12 -9.42 -3.98
CA PHE A 48 3.19 -8.30 -4.16
C PHE A 48 1.76 -8.60 -3.67
N GLY A 49 1.49 -9.84 -3.26
CA GLY A 49 0.19 -10.28 -2.77
C GLY A 49 -0.85 -10.54 -3.88
N HIS A 50 -1.87 -11.34 -3.55
CA HIS A 50 -2.89 -11.84 -4.49
C HIS A 50 -3.90 -10.80 -5.03
N GLN A 51 -3.69 -9.49 -4.87
CA GLN A 51 -4.76 -8.51 -5.03
C GLN A 51 -4.70 -7.72 -6.33
N CYS A 52 -5.18 -8.35 -7.40
CA CYS A 52 -5.91 -7.66 -8.47
C CYS A 52 -7.12 -8.50 -8.93
N ARG A 53 -8.15 -8.57 -8.08
CA ARG A 53 -9.52 -8.92 -8.49
C ARG A 53 -10.50 -7.85 -8.04
N ALA A 54 -10.36 -6.65 -8.60
CA ALA A 54 -11.34 -5.57 -8.63
C ALA A 54 -10.83 -4.56 -9.67
N THR A 55 -11.44 -4.21 -10.79
CA THR A 55 -12.77 -4.44 -11.37
C THR A 55 -12.60 -4.31 -12.90
N GLN A 56 -12.44 -5.42 -13.62
CA GLN A 56 -12.59 -5.43 -15.09
C GLN A 56 -14.04 -5.77 -15.44
N GLU A 57 -15.00 -4.95 -15.01
CA GLU A 57 -16.39 -5.04 -15.47
C GLU A 57 -17.01 -3.64 -15.56
N SER A 58 -16.53 -2.79 -16.48
CA SER A 58 -17.33 -1.69 -17.08
C SER A 58 -16.57 -0.84 -18.11
N VAL A 59 -15.84 -1.45 -19.05
CA VAL A 59 -15.49 -0.78 -20.32
C VAL A 59 -15.75 -1.75 -21.47
N THR A 60 -16.98 -2.24 -21.55
CA THR A 60 -17.61 -2.69 -22.80
C THR A 60 -19.11 -2.50 -22.64
N ARG A 61 -19.55 -1.24 -22.66
CA ARG A 61 -20.81 -0.81 -23.26
C ARG A 61 -20.80 0.69 -23.50
#